data_AF-A0A512H970-F1
#
_entry.id   AF-A0A512H970-F1
#
_cell.length_a   1.000
_cell.length_b   1.000
_cell.length_c   1.000
_cell.angle_alpha   90.00
_cell.angle_beta   90.00
_cell.angle_gamma   90.00
#
_symmetry.space_group_name_H-M   'P 1'
#
loop_
_entity.id
_entity.type
_entity.pdbx_description
1 polymer ?
#
loop_
_entity_poly.entity_id
_entity_poly.type
_entity_poly.pdbx_seq_one_letter_code
_entity_poly.pdbx_strand_id
1 'polypeptide(L)'
;MAMRKVFFGATIVMVTLIASCASRKDSLNEIGNQSIDRVRIIASQNADFIRKNGDKELSGRSVQYVKDTMKDPDSALVRNVKVVDFEGGKVVCGEVNAKNSYGAYVGYSAFAASPKGAEFYQKDTSRFPSAIFEAQWNLGIIKVCSF
;
A
#
# COMPACT_ATOMS: atom_id res chain seq x y z
N MET A 1 -32.68 30.28 51.55
CA MET A 1 -32.81 28.88 51.09
C MET A 1 -32.31 28.83 49.66
N ALA A 2 -31.19 28.16 49.43
CA ALA A 2 -30.45 28.18 48.17
C ALA A 2 -30.99 27.15 47.16
N MET A 3 -31.02 27.50 45.88
CA MET A 3 -31.13 26.51 44.80
C MET A 3 -30.23 26.95 43.63
N ARG A 4 -29.03 26.35 43.57
CA ARG A 4 -28.11 26.41 42.44
C ARG A 4 -28.75 25.64 41.27
N LYS A 5 -29.17 26.34 40.22
CA LYS A 5 -29.53 25.71 38.94
C LYS A 5 -28.23 25.41 38.18
N VAL A 6 -27.85 24.15 38.18
CA VAL A 6 -26.72 23.62 37.42
C VAL A 6 -27.14 23.54 35.95
N PHE A 7 -26.59 24.41 35.11
CA PHE A 7 -26.70 24.31 33.65
C PHE A 7 -25.69 23.27 33.15
N PHE A 8 -26.11 22.01 33.06
CA PHE A 8 -25.40 20.94 32.34
C PHE A 8 -26.26 20.57 31.13
N GLY A 9 -25.97 21.10 29.93
CA GLY A 9 -26.81 20.79 28.78
C GLY A 9 -26.21 21.03 27.39
N ALA A 10 -25.24 21.93 27.24
CA ALA A 10 -24.74 22.30 25.91
C ALA A 10 -23.31 21.78 25.57
N THR A 11 -22.48 21.48 26.57
CA THR A 11 -21.04 21.19 26.35
C THR A 11 -20.73 19.73 26.02
N ILE A 12 -21.57 18.78 26.47
CA ILE A 12 -21.28 17.34 26.34
C ILE A 12 -21.45 16.84 24.88
N VAL A 13 -22.38 17.42 24.11
CA VAL A 13 -22.64 17.01 22.73
C VAL A 13 -21.50 17.45 21.78
N MET A 14 -20.84 18.58 22.06
CA MET A 14 -19.75 19.06 21.21
C MET A 14 -18.46 18.25 21.41
N VAL A 15 -18.13 17.86 22.65
CA VAL A 15 -16.89 17.12 22.98
C VAL A 15 -16.87 15.71 22.35
N THR A 16 -18.03 15.03 22.30
CA THR A 16 -18.13 13.66 21.76
C THR A 16 -17.97 13.59 20.23
N LEU A 17 -18.42 14.63 19.49
CA LEU A 17 -18.27 14.71 18.03
C LEU A 17 -16.80 14.89 17.61
N ILE A 18 -16.03 15.68 18.36
CA ILE A 18 -14.62 15.98 18.04
C ILE A 18 -13.75 14.74 18.34
N ALA A 19 -14.00 14.04 19.45
CA ALA A 19 -13.29 12.82 19.82
C ALA A 19 -13.45 11.69 18.79
N SER A 20 -14.66 11.55 18.23
CA SER A 20 -14.96 10.55 17.20
C SER A 20 -14.18 10.81 15.89
N CYS A 21 -13.97 12.08 15.53
CA CYS A 21 -13.19 12.45 14.35
C CYS A 21 -11.68 12.20 14.54
N ALA A 22 -11.15 12.43 15.75
CA ALA A 22 -9.76 12.17 16.09
C ALA A 22 -9.44 10.67 16.00
N SER A 23 -10.25 9.82 16.66
CA SER A 23 -10.07 8.35 16.62
C SER A 23 -10.11 7.78 15.20
N ARG A 24 -10.99 8.31 14.32
CA ARG A 24 -11.03 7.91 12.90
C ARG A 24 -9.75 8.30 12.15
N LYS A 25 -9.22 9.51 12.36
CA LYS A 25 -7.96 9.95 11.72
C LYS A 25 -6.78 9.10 12.17
N ASP A 26 -6.70 8.77 13.45
CA ASP A 26 -5.65 7.90 14.00
C ASP A 26 -5.71 6.51 13.36
N SER A 27 -6.91 5.94 13.19
CA SER A 27 -7.08 4.65 12.51
C SER A 27 -6.64 4.67 11.04
N LEU A 28 -6.85 5.79 10.33
CA LEU A 28 -6.43 5.93 8.93
C LEU A 28 -4.91 6.04 8.81
N ASN A 29 -4.28 6.79 9.70
CA ASN A 29 -2.82 6.89 9.76
C ASN A 29 -2.18 5.53 10.07
N GLU A 30 -2.78 4.77 10.99
CA GLU A 30 -2.33 3.41 11.32
C GLU A 30 -2.36 2.49 10.09
N ILE A 31 -3.44 2.53 9.29
CA ILE A 31 -3.53 1.78 8.03
C ILE A 31 -2.43 2.20 7.05
N GLY A 32 -2.19 3.51 6.94
CA GLY A 32 -1.11 4.07 6.13
C GLY A 32 0.27 3.56 6.56
N ASN A 33 0.53 3.56 7.87
CA ASN A 33 1.78 3.08 8.44
C ASN A 33 1.96 1.57 8.20
N GLN A 34 0.90 0.78 8.37
CA GLN A 34 0.94 -0.65 8.04
C GLN A 34 1.22 -0.88 6.56
N SER A 35 0.68 -0.05 5.66
CA SER A 35 1.00 -0.12 4.23
C SER A 35 2.48 0.18 3.95
N ILE A 36 3.02 1.21 4.61
CA ILE A 36 4.44 1.56 4.55
C ILE A 36 5.32 0.42 5.09
N ASP A 37 4.95 -0.16 6.23
CA ASP A 37 5.72 -1.23 6.87
C ASP A 37 5.81 -2.48 6.00
N ARG A 38 4.74 -2.85 5.27
CA ARG A 38 4.80 -3.96 4.31
C ARG A 38 5.84 -3.71 3.22
N VAL A 39 5.86 -2.50 2.66
CA VAL A 39 6.85 -2.13 1.63
C VAL A 39 8.25 -1.98 2.21
N ARG A 40 8.38 -1.49 3.45
CA ARG A 40 9.65 -1.42 4.18
C ARG A 40 10.24 -2.81 4.39
N ILE A 41 9.42 -3.80 4.76
CA ILE A 41 9.85 -5.18 4.91
C ILE A 41 10.40 -5.70 3.57
N ILE A 42 9.68 -5.50 2.46
CA ILE A 42 10.16 -5.85 1.11
C ILE A 42 11.49 -5.16 0.80
N ALA A 43 11.61 -3.87 1.08
CA ALA A 43 12.82 -3.09 0.83
C ALA A 43 14.02 -3.60 1.63
N SER A 44 13.81 -3.95 2.90
CA SER A 44 14.86 -4.45 3.80
C SER A 44 15.37 -5.83 3.39
N GLN A 45 14.50 -6.70 2.89
CA GLN A 45 14.86 -8.06 2.44
C GLN A 45 15.79 -8.05 1.22
N ASN A 46 15.79 -6.96 0.45
CA ASN A 46 16.58 -6.85 -0.76
C ASN A 46 18.06 -6.57 -0.49
N ALA A 47 18.43 -6.07 0.70
CA ALA A 47 19.82 -5.70 1.00
C ALA A 47 20.81 -6.85 0.80
N ASP A 48 20.49 -8.04 1.34
CA ASP A 48 21.32 -9.24 1.16
C ASP A 48 21.36 -9.73 -0.28
N PHE A 49 20.23 -9.65 -0.99
CA PHE A 49 20.14 -10.05 -2.38
C PHE A 49 21.02 -9.16 -3.27
N ILE A 50 20.94 -7.83 -3.07
CA ILE A 50 21.71 -6.84 -3.82
C ILE A 50 23.20 -7.03 -3.58
N ARG A 51 23.62 -7.21 -2.32
CA ARG A 51 25.04 -7.45 -1.98
C ARG A 51 25.63 -8.64 -2.76
N LYS A 52 24.82 -9.67 -3.03
CA LYS A 52 25.25 -10.88 -3.73
C LYS A 52 25.13 -10.77 -5.27
N ASN A 53 24.09 -10.13 -5.79
CA ASN A 53 23.73 -10.23 -7.22
C ASN A 53 23.64 -8.87 -7.95
N GLY A 54 23.53 -7.75 -7.22
CA GLY A 54 23.35 -6.40 -7.76
C GLY A 54 21.91 -6.04 -8.15
N ASP A 55 21.71 -4.76 -8.47
CA ASP A 55 20.38 -4.16 -8.71
C ASP A 55 19.69 -4.67 -9.98
N LYS A 56 20.46 -5.00 -11.03
CA LYS A 56 19.91 -5.53 -12.27
C LYS A 56 19.22 -6.88 -12.06
N GLU A 57 19.88 -7.78 -11.31
CA GLU A 57 19.30 -9.08 -10.94
C GLU A 57 18.12 -8.90 -9.99
N LEU A 58 18.16 -7.89 -9.10
CA LEU A 58 17.04 -7.59 -8.22
C LEU A 58 15.78 -7.28 -9.02
N SER A 59 15.89 -6.39 -10.01
CA SER A 59 14.78 -6.02 -10.88
C SER A 59 14.24 -7.24 -11.63
N GLY A 60 15.10 -7.99 -12.33
CA GLY A 60 14.68 -9.16 -13.11
C GLY A 60 13.98 -10.24 -12.28
N ARG A 61 14.54 -10.59 -11.11
CA ARG A 61 13.97 -11.61 -10.23
C ARG A 61 12.67 -11.16 -9.56
N SER A 62 12.55 -9.88 -9.22
CA SER A 62 11.31 -9.32 -8.64
C SER A 62 10.20 -9.26 -9.67
N VAL A 63 10.51 -8.89 -10.92
CA VAL A 63 9.55 -8.93 -12.03
C VAL A 63 9.09 -10.37 -12.29
N GLN A 64 10.00 -11.35 -12.26
CA GLN A 64 9.61 -12.75 -12.40
C GLN A 64 8.67 -13.18 -11.28
N TYR A 65 8.99 -12.86 -10.02
CA TYR A 65 8.09 -13.15 -8.89
C TYR A 65 6.70 -12.55 -9.11
N VAL A 66 6.62 -11.28 -9.53
CA VAL A 66 5.33 -10.64 -9.85
C VAL A 66 4.57 -11.41 -10.92
N LYS A 67 5.21 -11.79 -12.02
CA LYS A 67 4.57 -12.56 -13.10
C LYS A 67 4.06 -13.91 -12.59
N ASP A 68 4.83 -14.61 -11.78
CA ASP A 68 4.49 -15.94 -11.23
C ASP A 68 3.27 -15.90 -10.30
N THR A 69 2.96 -14.74 -9.70
CA THR A 69 1.72 -14.57 -8.92
C THR A 69 0.47 -14.35 -9.77
N MET A 70 0.61 -14.17 -11.09
CA MET A 70 -0.52 -13.97 -12.01
C MET A 70 -1.11 -15.32 -12.45
N LYS A 71 -2.39 -15.31 -12.87
CA LYS A 71 -3.08 -16.52 -13.37
C LYS A 71 -2.46 -17.11 -14.63
N ASP A 72 -1.90 -16.25 -15.48
CA ASP A 72 -1.18 -16.60 -16.70
C ASP A 72 0.14 -15.79 -16.71
N PRO A 73 1.20 -16.32 -16.09
CA PRO A 73 2.49 -15.63 -15.94
C PRO A 73 3.10 -15.22 -17.28
N ASP A 74 2.98 -16.06 -18.30
CA ASP A 74 3.62 -15.81 -19.61
C ASP A 74 2.94 -14.66 -20.36
N SER A 75 1.65 -14.45 -20.15
CA SER A 75 0.92 -13.31 -20.72
C SER A 75 1.10 -11.98 -19.98
N ALA A 76 1.66 -11.99 -18.77
CA ALA A 76 1.75 -10.81 -17.93
C ALA A 76 2.69 -9.75 -18.54
N LEU A 77 2.16 -8.55 -18.75
CA LEU A 77 2.88 -7.42 -19.31
C LEU A 77 3.35 -6.52 -18.17
N VAL A 78 4.64 -6.20 -18.15
CA VAL A 78 5.25 -5.38 -17.10
C VAL A 78 5.89 -4.14 -17.71
N ARG A 79 5.70 -2.98 -17.09
CA ARG A 79 6.27 -1.70 -17.55
C ARG A 79 6.68 -0.81 -16.37
N ASN A 80 7.36 0.29 -16.69
CA ASN A 80 7.77 1.33 -15.73
C ASN A 80 8.58 0.80 -14.54
N VAL A 81 9.36 -0.27 -14.75
CA VAL A 81 10.12 -0.93 -13.68
C VAL A 81 11.33 -0.07 -13.28
N LYS A 82 11.46 0.20 -11.98
CA LYS A 82 12.59 0.94 -11.40
C LYS A 82 13.00 0.30 -10.08
N VAL A 83 14.28 0.40 -9.74
CA VAL A 83 14.77 0.13 -8.38
C VAL A 83 14.84 1.46 -7.65
N VAL A 84 14.17 1.59 -6.51
CA VAL A 84 14.09 2.83 -5.74
C VAL A 84 14.54 2.61 -4.30
N ASP A 85 15.22 3.61 -3.73
CA ASP A 85 15.58 3.61 -2.32
C ASP A 85 14.34 3.89 -1.45
N PHE A 86 14.15 3.11 -0.39
CA PHE A 86 13.04 3.27 0.53
C PHE A 86 13.42 2.85 1.95
N GLU A 87 13.38 3.78 2.89
CA GLU A 87 13.63 3.57 4.33
C GLU A 87 14.89 2.73 4.65
N GLY A 88 16.00 2.98 3.93
CA GLY A 88 17.29 2.29 4.13
C GLY A 88 17.43 0.95 3.40
N GLY A 89 16.43 0.54 2.64
CA GLY A 89 16.49 -0.56 1.69
C GLY A 89 16.26 -0.10 0.25
N LYS A 90 16.14 -1.07 -0.66
CA LYS A 90 15.76 -0.84 -2.06
C LYS A 90 14.57 -1.70 -2.42
N VAL A 91 13.63 -1.19 -3.19
CA VAL A 91 12.46 -1.93 -3.65
C VAL A 91 12.31 -1.79 -5.17
N VAL A 92 11.78 -2.84 -5.80
CA VAL A 92 11.45 -2.80 -7.23
C VAL A 92 10.02 -2.31 -7.37
N CYS A 93 9.81 -1.13 -7.95
CA CYS A 93 8.49 -0.63 -8.30
C CYS A 93 8.22 -0.81 -9.80
N GLY A 94 6.96 -0.98 -10.18
CA GLY A 94 6.54 -1.07 -11.57
C GLY A 94 5.02 -1.23 -11.70
N GLU A 95 4.55 -1.48 -12.92
CA GLU A 95 3.15 -1.81 -13.18
C GLU A 95 3.05 -3.14 -13.92
N VAL A 96 2.06 -3.95 -13.55
CA VAL A 96 1.72 -5.21 -14.23
C VAL A 96 0.29 -5.17 -14.77
N ASN A 97 0.10 -5.66 -15.98
CA ASN A 97 -1.21 -5.95 -16.56
C ASN A 97 -1.29 -7.46 -16.86
N ALA A 98 -2.28 -8.11 -16.27
CA ALA A 98 -2.46 -9.56 -16.37
C ALA A 98 -3.88 -9.90 -16.82
N LYS A 99 -4.04 -11.11 -17.35
CA LYS A 99 -5.35 -11.63 -17.75
C LYS A 99 -6.15 -12.12 -16.54
N ASN A 100 -7.45 -11.90 -16.59
CA ASN A 100 -8.39 -12.58 -15.70
C ASN A 100 -8.65 -14.03 -16.15
N SER A 101 -9.52 -14.75 -15.43
CA SER A 101 -9.89 -16.14 -15.76
C SER A 101 -10.63 -16.30 -17.09
N TYR A 102 -11.06 -15.20 -17.71
CA TYR A 102 -11.71 -15.18 -19.03
C TYR A 102 -10.74 -14.81 -20.15
N GLY A 103 -9.44 -14.65 -19.85
CA GLY A 103 -8.39 -14.35 -20.83
C GLY A 103 -8.25 -12.87 -21.21
N ALA A 104 -9.03 -11.97 -20.60
CA ALA A 104 -8.98 -10.54 -20.87
C ALA A 104 -8.03 -9.81 -19.90
N TYR A 105 -7.25 -8.86 -20.42
CA TYR A 105 -6.42 -7.95 -19.61
C TYR A 105 -7.30 -7.03 -18.76
N VAL A 106 -6.94 -6.85 -17.49
CA VAL A 106 -7.73 -6.05 -16.53
C VAL A 106 -7.20 -4.63 -16.32
N GLY A 107 -6.12 -4.28 -17.01
CA GLY A 107 -5.44 -3.00 -16.87
C GLY A 107 -4.19 -3.09 -16.01
N TYR A 108 -3.37 -2.03 -16.06
CA TYR A 108 -2.15 -1.95 -15.29
C TYR A 108 -2.43 -1.64 -13.82
N SER A 109 -1.78 -2.41 -12.92
CA SER A 109 -1.77 -2.19 -11.49
C SER A 109 -0.32 -2.03 -11.00
N ALA A 110 -0.08 -1.04 -10.14
CA ALA A 110 1.24 -0.80 -9.57
C ALA A 110 1.62 -1.92 -8.59
N PHE A 111 2.92 -2.23 -8.51
CA PHE A 111 3.47 -3.17 -7.54
C PHE A 111 4.76 -2.66 -6.92
N ALA A 112 5.03 -3.11 -5.69
CA ALA A 112 6.31 -2.99 -5.01
C ALA A 112 6.81 -4.40 -4.67
N ALA A 113 8.00 -4.79 -5.14
CA ALA A 113 8.44 -6.18 -5.14
C ALA A 113 9.89 -6.41 -4.72
N SER A 114 10.14 -7.66 -4.33
CA SER A 114 11.42 -8.32 -4.12
C SER A 114 11.43 -9.65 -4.86
N PRO A 115 12.59 -10.35 -4.93
CA PRO A 115 12.65 -11.72 -5.43
C PRO A 115 11.85 -12.75 -4.60
N LYS A 116 11.28 -12.35 -3.46
CA LYS A 116 10.60 -13.22 -2.50
C LYS A 116 9.17 -12.79 -2.18
N GLY A 117 8.70 -11.66 -2.69
CA GLY A 117 7.44 -11.06 -2.28
C GLY A 117 7.05 -9.87 -3.14
N ALA A 118 5.76 -9.57 -3.19
CA ALA A 118 5.23 -8.38 -3.86
C ALA A 118 3.96 -7.88 -3.16
N GLU A 119 3.83 -6.57 -3.08
CA GLU A 119 2.59 -5.86 -2.74
C GLU A 119 2.01 -5.25 -4.01
N PHE A 120 0.70 -5.39 -4.19
CA PHE A 120 -0.03 -4.88 -5.37
C PHE A 120 -1.01 -3.79 -4.96
N TYR A 121 -1.17 -2.79 -5.83
CA TYR A 121 -2.19 -1.78 -5.65
C TYR A 121 -3.56 -2.43 -5.69
N GLN A 122 -4.36 -2.19 -4.66
CA GLN A 122 -5.71 -2.73 -4.55
C GLN A 122 -6.73 -1.63 -4.84
N LYS A 123 -7.72 -1.95 -5.67
CA LYS A 123 -8.80 -1.04 -6.09
C LYS A 123 -10.21 -1.59 -5.80
N ASP A 124 -10.32 -2.51 -4.85
CA ASP A 124 -11.61 -3.12 -4.53
C ASP A 124 -12.52 -2.12 -3.81
N THR A 125 -13.52 -1.59 -4.52
CA THR A 125 -14.49 -0.62 -4.00
C THR A 125 -15.40 -1.19 -2.92
N SER A 126 -15.54 -2.52 -2.84
CA SER A 126 -16.26 -3.16 -1.73
C SER A 126 -15.43 -3.18 -0.45
N ARG A 127 -14.10 -3.29 -0.58
CA ARG A 127 -13.14 -3.23 0.53
C ARG A 127 -12.87 -1.79 0.96
N PHE A 128 -12.91 -0.84 0.03
CA PHE A 128 -12.51 0.55 0.27
C PHE A 128 -13.71 1.49 0.16
N PRO A 129 -14.39 1.80 1.28
CA PRO A 129 -15.59 2.63 1.26
C PRO A 129 -15.31 4.12 0.95
N SER A 130 -14.04 4.52 0.82
CA SER A 130 -13.65 5.89 0.45
C SER A 130 -12.27 5.95 -0.20
N ALA A 131 -12.04 6.96 -1.03
CA ALA A 131 -10.74 7.20 -1.68
C ALA A 131 -9.61 7.45 -0.67
N ILE A 132 -9.92 8.04 0.50
CA ILE A 132 -8.92 8.23 1.56
C ILE A 132 -8.47 6.88 2.10
N PHE A 133 -9.40 5.97 2.34
CA PHE A 133 -9.07 4.63 2.82
C PHE A 133 -8.25 3.84 1.77
N GLU A 134 -8.63 3.91 0.50
CA GLU A 134 -7.86 3.32 -0.62
C GLU A 134 -6.43 3.89 -0.66
N ALA A 135 -6.27 5.21 -0.55
CA ALA A 135 -4.97 5.86 -0.54
C ALA A 135 -4.11 5.42 0.65
N GLN A 136 -4.68 5.31 1.85
CA GLN A 136 -3.95 4.84 3.04
C GLN A 136 -3.56 3.36 2.91
N TRP A 137 -4.47 2.51 2.42
CA TRP A 137 -4.20 1.08 2.23
C TRP A 137 -3.05 0.84 1.26
N ASN A 138 -2.95 1.66 0.21
CA ASN A 138 -1.92 1.58 -0.82
C ASN A 138 -0.74 2.54 -0.59
N LEU A 139 -0.65 3.20 0.58
CA LEU A 139 0.29 4.30 0.81
C LEU A 139 1.76 3.89 0.58
N GLY A 140 2.16 2.70 1.01
CA GLY A 140 3.53 2.20 0.77
C GLY A 140 3.85 2.09 -0.71
N ILE A 141 2.93 1.54 -1.51
CA ILE A 141 3.07 1.43 -2.97
C ILE A 141 3.10 2.81 -3.61
N ILE A 142 2.20 3.71 -3.22
CA ILE A 142 2.13 5.09 -3.72
C ILE A 142 3.45 5.84 -3.47
N LYS A 143 4.08 5.62 -2.31
CA LYS A 143 5.36 6.26 -1.98
C LYS A 143 6.52 5.79 -2.86
N VAL A 144 6.50 4.56 -3.36
CA VAL A 144 7.61 3.98 -4.13
C VAL A 144 7.34 3.89 -5.63
N CYS A 145 6.08 3.97 -6.05
CA CYS A 145 5.61 3.82 -7.44
C CYS A 145 4.95 5.10 -7.97
N SER A 146 5.60 6.26 -7.84
CA SER A 146 5.13 7.48 -8.51
C SER A 146 5.59 7.46 -9.99
N PHE A 147 4.62 7.45 -10.90
CA PHE A 147 4.82 7.46 -12.35
C PHE A 147 4.36 8.79 -12.95
#